data_AF-A0A2P6V5S2-F1
#
_entry.id   AF-A0A2P6V5S2-F1
#
_cell.length_a   1.000
_cell.length_b   1.000
_cell.length_c   1.000
_cell.angle_alpha   90.00
_cell.angle_beta   90.00
_cell.angle_gamma   90.00
#
_symmetry.space_group_name_H-M   'P 1'
#
loop_
_entity.id
_entity.type
_entity.pdbx_description
1 polymer ?
#
loop_
_entity_poly.entity_id
_entity_poly.type
_entity_poly.pdbx_seq_one_letter_code
_entity_poly.pdbx_strand_id
1 'polypeptide(L)'
;MGAGQSRQGLDDDFFLDSGVRVTQGLLEQLDGKPRPSRPAPGGGLPFAGSAAAQGLRPPTQQAELSDAALAAGDASLAAALQRSRRVGGLLLRHEEAELAAANQLADELVAREFAAPSRPHPCSQQADDCVRCYTEHASDSLACAAAVEAYGACAKAAWQEALSRNAAAP
;
A
#
# COMPACT_ATOMS: atom_id res chain seq x y z
N MET A 1 -8.53 -45.48 12.64
CA MET A 1 -9.46 -44.39 13.02
C MET A 1 -8.64 -43.32 13.71
N GLY A 2 -8.21 -42.30 12.97
CA GLY A 2 -7.44 -41.15 13.47
C GLY A 2 -8.26 -39.89 13.25
N ALA A 3 -8.41 -39.08 14.29
CA ALA A 3 -9.32 -37.93 14.31
C ALA A 3 -8.81 -36.78 13.42
N GLY A 4 -9.72 -36.26 12.60
CA GLY A 4 -9.56 -35.05 11.81
C GLY A 4 -9.94 -33.79 12.59
N GLN A 5 -9.32 -32.69 12.14
CA GLN A 5 -9.37 -31.32 12.63
C GLN A 5 -10.78 -30.72 12.76
N SER A 6 -10.94 -29.74 13.66
CA SER A 6 -11.81 -28.58 13.44
C SER A 6 -11.25 -27.36 14.18
N ARG A 7 -11.00 -26.31 13.39
CA ARG A 7 -10.52 -24.97 13.75
C ARG A 7 -11.71 -24.12 14.21
N GLN A 8 -11.48 -23.17 15.12
CA GLN A 8 -12.14 -21.85 15.28
C GLN A 8 -11.74 -21.32 16.68
N GLY A 9 -11.36 -20.07 16.91
CA GLY A 9 -11.27 -18.89 16.07
C GLY A 9 -10.15 -17.98 16.58
N LEU A 10 -9.62 -17.19 15.64
CA LEU A 10 -8.53 -16.26 15.85
C LEU A 10 -9.03 -15.01 16.57
N ASP A 11 -8.33 -14.66 17.65
CA ASP A 11 -8.29 -13.31 18.20
C ASP A 11 -7.47 -12.44 17.24
N ASP A 12 -8.11 -11.82 16.26
CA ASP A 12 -7.50 -10.79 15.41
C ASP A 12 -7.59 -9.41 16.10
N ASP A 13 -6.75 -9.21 17.12
CA ASP A 13 -6.44 -7.89 17.67
C ASP A 13 -5.60 -7.12 16.63
N PHE A 14 -6.23 -6.23 15.88
CA PHE A 14 -5.53 -5.35 14.95
C PHE A 14 -4.81 -4.23 15.72
N PHE A 15 -3.52 -4.46 16.00
CA PHE A 15 -2.63 -3.48 16.62
C PHE A 15 -2.10 -2.50 15.56
N LEU A 16 -2.50 -1.24 15.64
CA LEU A 16 -1.83 -0.14 14.93
C LEU A 16 -0.60 0.30 15.75
N ASP A 17 0.52 0.53 15.07
CA ASP A 17 1.84 0.96 15.62
C ASP A 17 1.85 2.40 16.17
N SER A 18 0.82 2.76 16.95
CA SER A 18 0.68 4.06 17.60
C SER A 18 0.23 3.92 19.05
N GLY A 19 0.16 2.70 19.59
CA GLY A 19 -0.24 2.44 20.98
C GLY A 19 -1.71 2.76 21.29
N VAL A 20 -2.52 3.08 20.28
CA VAL A 20 -3.95 3.40 20.44
C VAL A 20 -4.77 2.15 20.20
N ARG A 21 -5.45 1.67 21.25
CA ARG A 21 -6.41 0.56 21.15
C ARG A 21 -7.74 1.09 20.62
N VAL A 22 -8.08 0.72 19.39
CA VAL A 22 -9.37 1.05 18.78
C VAL A 22 -10.36 -0.05 19.16
N THR A 23 -11.34 0.29 20.00
CA THR A 23 -12.39 -0.65 20.41
C THR A 23 -13.57 -0.60 19.45
N GLN A 24 -14.28 -1.72 19.29
CA GLN A 24 -15.47 -1.80 18.43
C GLN A 24 -16.51 -0.72 18.75
N GLY A 25 -16.69 -0.39 20.04
CA GLY A 25 -17.60 0.68 20.46
C GLY A 25 -17.17 2.07 19.97
N LEU A 26 -15.88 2.31 19.72
CA LEU A 26 -15.40 3.55 19.12
C LEU A 26 -15.71 3.61 17.62
N LEU A 27 -15.60 2.49 16.89
CA LEU A 27 -16.00 2.42 15.48
C LEU A 27 -17.50 2.71 15.33
N GLU A 28 -18.33 2.10 16.17
CA GLU A 28 -19.78 2.31 16.14
C GLU A 28 -20.20 3.75 16.48
N GLN A 29 -19.40 4.47 17.29
CA GLN A 29 -19.61 5.89 17.55
C GLN A 29 -19.24 6.78 16.36
N LEU A 30 -18.20 6.43 15.59
CA LEU A 30 -17.82 7.17 14.39
C LEU A 30 -18.88 7.00 13.27
N ASP A 31 -19.55 5.86 13.24
CA ASP A 31 -20.70 5.59 12.35
C ASP A 31 -22.02 6.23 12.82
N GLY A 32 -22.00 7.04 13.89
CA GLY A 32 -23.13 7.88 14.29
C GLY A 32 -24.24 7.17 15.07
N LYS A 33 -24.01 5.98 15.64
CA LYS A 33 -25.00 5.32 16.51
C LYS A 33 -25.03 5.92 17.93
N PRO A 34 -26.22 6.18 18.51
CA PRO A 34 -26.33 6.76 19.85
C PRO A 34 -25.96 5.75 20.95
N ARG A 35 -25.22 6.21 21.97
CA ARG A 35 -24.85 5.40 23.14
C ARG A 35 -26.07 5.00 23.99
N PRO A 36 -26.12 3.78 24.55
CA PRO A 36 -26.98 3.51 25.68
C PRO A 36 -26.45 4.23 26.93
N SER A 37 -27.29 5.04 27.58
CA SER A 37 -26.98 5.76 28.81
C SER A 37 -26.76 4.79 29.98
N ARG A 38 -25.60 4.86 30.63
CA ARG A 38 -25.32 4.13 31.87
C ARG A 38 -26.06 4.80 33.05
N PRO A 39 -26.78 4.07 33.91
CA PRO A 39 -27.36 4.67 35.10
C PRO A 39 -26.25 5.04 36.10
N ALA A 40 -26.39 6.22 36.72
CA ALA A 40 -25.46 6.73 37.72
C ALA A 40 -25.50 5.88 38.99
N PRO A 41 -24.34 5.59 39.63
CA PRO A 41 -24.35 5.02 40.97
C PRO A 41 -24.80 6.10 41.96
N GLY A 42 -25.84 5.78 42.73
CA GLY A 42 -26.35 6.61 43.80
C GLY A 42 -25.44 6.64 45.03
N GLY A 43 -25.58 7.72 45.81
CA GLY A 43 -24.89 8.00 47.07
C GLY A 43 -23.85 9.11 46.93
N GLY A 44 -23.86 10.23 47.63
CA GLY A 44 -24.73 10.80 48.66
C GLY A 44 -24.17 12.20 48.99
N LEU A 45 -25.01 13.13 49.45
CA LEU A 45 -24.59 14.47 49.89
C LEU A 45 -23.89 14.39 51.28
N PRO A 46 -23.09 15.41 51.66
CA PRO A 46 -23.70 16.53 52.36
C PRO A 46 -23.27 17.92 51.86
N PHE A 47 -24.24 18.81 51.96
CA PHE A 47 -24.21 20.25 51.74
C PHE A 47 -23.28 20.97 52.74
N ALA A 48 -22.40 21.83 52.24
CA ALA A 48 -21.83 22.95 53.01
C ALA A 48 -21.83 24.20 52.13
N GLY A 49 -22.60 25.19 52.55
CA GLY A 49 -22.97 26.34 51.74
C GLY A 49 -21.87 27.38 51.53
N SER A 50 -22.06 28.18 50.48
CA SER A 50 -21.67 29.58 50.47
C SER A 50 -22.65 30.31 49.56
N ALA A 51 -23.53 31.11 50.17
CA ALA A 51 -24.41 32.02 49.46
C ALA A 51 -23.58 33.23 48.98
N ALA A 52 -22.87 33.06 47.87
CA ALA A 52 -22.46 34.21 47.07
C ALA A 52 -23.68 34.62 46.25
N ALA A 53 -24.19 35.82 46.52
CA ALA A 53 -25.25 36.45 45.75
C ALA A 53 -24.81 36.60 44.29
N GLN A 54 -25.11 35.59 43.48
CA GLN A 54 -25.06 35.69 42.04
C GLN A 54 -26.32 36.44 41.62
N GLY A 55 -26.15 37.69 41.21
CA GLY A 55 -27.22 38.48 40.61
C GLY A 55 -27.89 37.65 39.52
N LEU A 56 -29.20 37.47 39.65
CA LEU A 56 -30.05 36.81 38.67
C LEU A 56 -29.95 37.61 37.36
N ARG A 57 -29.06 37.19 36.48
CA ARG A 57 -28.99 37.69 35.11
C ARG A 57 -30.21 37.16 34.36
N PRO A 58 -30.94 37.97 33.56
CA PRO A 58 -32.14 37.50 32.87
C PRO A 58 -31.81 36.29 31.96
N PRO A 59 -32.69 35.27 31.90
CA PRO A 59 -32.40 33.98 31.25
C PRO A 59 -32.05 34.10 29.76
N THR A 60 -32.50 35.17 29.10
CA THR A 60 -32.16 35.46 27.70
C THR A 60 -30.69 35.75 27.49
N GLN A 61 -29.98 36.35 28.46
CA GLN A 61 -28.57 36.67 28.30
C GLN A 61 -27.64 35.47 28.57
N GLN A 62 -28.10 34.43 29.26
CA GLN A 62 -27.31 33.21 29.47
C GLN A 62 -27.38 32.28 28.25
N ALA A 63 -28.55 32.16 27.62
CA ALA A 63 -28.74 31.36 26.41
C ALA A 63 -27.91 31.90 25.22
N GLU A 64 -27.91 33.21 25.02
CA GLU A 64 -27.14 33.86 23.95
C GLU A 64 -25.62 33.69 24.12
N LEU A 65 -25.12 33.64 25.37
CA LEU A 65 -23.70 33.41 25.65
C LEU A 65 -23.28 31.96 25.41
N SER A 66 -24.17 30.99 25.69
CA SER A 66 -23.92 29.58 25.38
C SER A 66 -23.93 29.30 23.88
N ASP A 67 -24.84 29.93 23.13
CA ASP A 67 -24.91 29.76 21.67
C ASP A 67 -23.70 30.41 20.97
N ALA A 68 -23.27 31.59 21.45
CA ALA A 68 -22.04 32.22 20.97
C ALA A 68 -20.78 31.38 21.30
N ALA A 69 -20.73 30.73 22.46
CA ALA A 69 -19.62 29.85 22.85
C ALA A 69 -19.58 28.56 22.01
N LEU A 70 -20.74 27.97 21.72
CA LEU A 70 -20.86 26.82 20.82
C LEU A 70 -20.44 27.19 19.38
N ALA A 71 -20.94 28.30 18.86
CA ALA A 71 -20.57 28.79 17.52
C ALA A 71 -19.08 29.12 17.40
N ALA A 72 -18.47 29.69 18.45
CA ALA A 72 -17.03 29.93 18.50
C ALA A 72 -16.22 28.61 18.51
N GLY A 73 -16.73 27.59 19.22
CA GLY A 73 -16.17 26.24 19.22
C GLY A 73 -16.19 25.59 17.83
N ASP A 74 -17.34 25.65 17.14
CA ASP A 74 -17.51 25.13 15.79
C ASP A 74 -16.60 25.84 14.78
N ALA A 75 -16.48 27.16 14.87
CA ALA A 75 -15.57 27.94 14.02
C ALA A 75 -14.10 27.56 14.25
N SER A 76 -13.70 27.36 15.51
CA SER A 76 -12.35 26.91 15.88
C SER A 76 -12.05 25.52 15.32
N LEU A 77 -13.00 24.59 15.46
CA LEU A 77 -12.91 23.23 14.92
C LEU A 77 -12.82 23.23 13.38
N ALA A 78 -13.65 24.01 12.71
CA ALA A 78 -13.62 24.15 11.25
C ALA A 78 -12.25 24.67 10.76
N ALA A 79 -11.70 25.68 11.45
CA ALA A 79 -10.37 26.20 11.13
C ALA A 79 -9.27 25.16 11.38
N ALA A 80 -9.37 24.35 12.44
CA ALA A 80 -8.42 23.26 12.70
C ALA A 80 -8.48 22.18 11.61
N LEU A 81 -9.68 21.78 11.18
CA LEU A 81 -9.86 20.83 10.08
C LEU A 81 -9.32 21.38 8.76
N GLN A 82 -9.55 22.66 8.46
CA GLN A 82 -8.99 23.30 7.26
C GLN A 82 -7.46 23.30 7.28
N ARG A 83 -6.84 23.60 8.43
CA ARG A 83 -5.37 23.52 8.58
C ARG A 83 -4.87 22.09 8.37
N SER A 84 -5.53 21.11 8.96
CA SER A 84 -5.19 19.69 8.80
C SER A 84 -5.28 19.27 7.33
N ARG A 85 -6.36 19.61 6.62
CA ARG A 85 -6.53 19.33 5.18
C ARG A 85 -5.43 19.98 4.34
N ARG A 86 -5.05 21.22 4.65
CA ARG A 86 -3.98 21.93 3.94
C ARG A 86 -2.63 21.23 4.11
N VAL A 87 -2.29 20.86 5.34
CA VAL A 87 -1.03 20.15 5.63
C VAL A 87 -1.05 18.75 5.01
N GLY A 88 -2.15 18.02 5.13
CA GLY A 88 -2.32 16.71 4.50
C GLY A 88 -2.14 16.78 2.98
N GLY A 89 -2.73 17.78 2.32
CA GLY A 89 -2.54 17.98 0.88
C GLY A 89 -1.10 18.33 0.49
N LEU A 90 -0.33 19.00 1.36
CA LEU A 90 1.10 19.25 1.12
C LEU A 90 1.92 17.96 1.27
N LEU A 91 1.63 17.16 2.30
CA LEU A 91 2.30 15.89 2.54
C LEU A 91 2.08 14.90 1.39
N LEU A 92 0.85 14.75 0.91
CA LEU A 92 0.53 13.87 -0.22
C LEU A 92 1.31 14.26 -1.49
N ARG A 93 1.43 15.56 -1.78
CA ARG A 93 2.24 16.02 -2.92
C ARG A 93 3.73 15.73 -2.74
N HIS A 94 4.23 15.85 -1.52
CA HIS A 94 5.63 15.54 -1.23
C HIS A 94 5.89 14.04 -1.34
N GLU A 95 5.00 13.21 -0.79
CA GLU A 95 5.05 11.75 -0.91
C GLU A 95 5.06 11.31 -2.37
N GLU A 96 4.18 11.86 -3.21
CA GLU A 96 4.15 11.56 -4.64
C GLU A 96 5.47 11.91 -5.34
N ALA A 97 6.07 13.05 -5.01
CA ALA A 97 7.37 13.46 -5.54
C ALA A 97 8.52 12.53 -5.09
N GLU A 98 8.54 12.13 -3.82
CA GLU A 98 9.55 11.22 -3.27
C GLU A 98 9.41 9.81 -3.86
N LEU A 99 8.17 9.32 -4.01
CA LEU A 99 7.91 8.03 -4.65
C LEU A 99 8.38 8.05 -6.12
N ALA A 100 8.14 9.14 -6.84
CA ALA A 100 8.62 9.28 -8.21
C ALA A 100 10.16 9.25 -8.26
N ALA A 101 10.84 9.96 -7.36
CA ALA A 101 12.30 9.97 -7.28
C ALA A 101 12.88 8.58 -6.91
N ALA A 102 12.26 7.89 -5.94
CA ALA A 102 12.67 6.55 -5.54
C ALA A 102 12.51 5.54 -6.67
N ASN A 103 11.40 5.59 -7.41
CA ASN A 103 11.17 4.73 -8.57
C ASN A 103 12.19 5.00 -9.68
N GLN A 104 12.47 6.27 -9.99
CA GLN A 104 13.49 6.62 -10.99
C GLN A 104 14.87 6.09 -10.61
N LEU A 105 15.25 6.20 -9.34
CA LEU A 105 16.52 5.66 -8.85
C LEU A 105 16.54 4.13 -8.92
N ALA A 106 15.44 3.46 -8.57
CA ALA A 106 15.33 2.02 -8.66
C ALA A 106 15.48 1.54 -10.12
N ASP A 107 14.81 2.19 -11.06
CA ASP A 107 14.91 1.89 -12.49
C ASP A 107 16.33 2.11 -13.00
N GLU A 108 17.00 3.18 -12.57
CA GLU A 108 18.38 3.48 -12.93
C GLU A 108 19.36 2.41 -12.40
N LEU A 109 19.21 1.99 -11.14
CA LEU A 109 20.04 0.94 -10.55
C LEU A 109 19.82 -0.39 -11.27
N VAL A 110 18.56 -0.75 -11.55
CA VAL A 110 18.23 -1.95 -12.32
C VAL A 110 18.89 -1.90 -13.70
N ALA A 111 18.80 -0.77 -14.41
CA ALA A 111 19.38 -0.62 -15.73
C ALA A 111 20.92 -0.65 -15.74
N ARG A 112 21.57 -0.10 -14.71
CA ARG A 112 23.04 0.02 -14.65
C ARG A 112 23.72 -1.21 -14.06
N GLU A 113 23.20 -1.72 -12.95
CA GLU A 113 23.91 -2.69 -12.10
C GLU A 113 23.35 -4.10 -12.23
N PHE A 114 22.04 -4.22 -12.45
CA PHE A 114 21.35 -5.52 -12.45
C PHE A 114 20.88 -5.97 -13.85
N ALA A 115 21.04 -5.12 -14.87
CA ALA A 115 20.75 -5.50 -16.23
C ALA A 115 21.72 -6.60 -16.65
N ALA A 116 21.16 -7.77 -16.99
CA ALA A 116 21.96 -8.85 -17.54
C ALA A 116 22.69 -8.33 -18.80
N PRO A 117 24.00 -8.60 -18.97
CA PRO A 117 24.71 -8.21 -20.17
C PRO A 117 23.98 -8.74 -21.40
N SER A 118 23.52 -7.84 -22.28
CA SER A 118 22.90 -8.21 -23.54
C SER A 118 23.97 -8.82 -24.45
N ARG A 119 24.20 -10.13 -24.33
CA ARG A 119 25.07 -10.86 -25.25
C ARG A 119 24.28 -11.12 -26.54
N PRO A 120 24.90 -10.93 -27.71
CA PRO A 120 24.24 -11.29 -28.96
C PRO A 120 23.84 -12.76 -28.89
N HIS A 121 22.59 -13.06 -29.24
CA HIS A 121 22.12 -14.44 -29.27
C HIS A 121 22.93 -15.17 -30.35
N PRO A 122 23.76 -16.17 -29.99
CA PRO A 122 24.51 -16.89 -30.99
C PRO A 122 23.53 -17.60 -31.93
N CYS A 123 23.82 -17.56 -33.23
CA CYS A 123 23.03 -18.22 -34.27
C CYS A 123 21.64 -17.62 -34.56
N SER A 124 21.43 -16.32 -34.30
CA SER A 124 20.15 -15.65 -34.61
C SER A 124 19.76 -15.76 -36.08
N GLN A 125 20.72 -15.58 -37.00
CA GLN A 125 20.47 -15.69 -38.43
C GLN A 125 19.97 -17.08 -38.83
N GLN A 126 20.63 -18.14 -38.35
CA GLN A 126 20.23 -19.52 -38.67
C GLN A 126 18.88 -19.87 -38.02
N ALA A 127 18.55 -19.27 -36.87
CA ALA A 127 17.24 -19.42 -36.24
C ALA A 127 16.14 -18.75 -37.10
N ASP A 128 16.39 -17.53 -37.57
CA ASP A 128 15.47 -16.80 -38.45
C ASP A 128 15.25 -17.54 -39.78
N ASP A 129 16.32 -18.13 -40.34
CA ASP A 129 16.24 -18.96 -41.54
C ASP A 129 15.43 -20.26 -41.33
N CYS A 130 15.54 -20.89 -40.15
CA CYS A 130 14.69 -22.03 -39.77
C CYS A 130 13.21 -21.63 -39.69
N VAL A 131 12.92 -20.53 -38.99
CA VAL A 131 11.54 -20.04 -38.84
C VAL A 131 10.97 -19.68 -40.21
N ARG A 132 11.73 -18.97 -41.04
CA ARG A 132 11.31 -18.62 -42.40
C ARG A 132 11.00 -19.88 -43.22
N CYS A 133 11.89 -20.88 -43.20
CA CYS A 133 11.65 -22.13 -43.93
C CYS A 133 10.37 -22.84 -43.49
N TYR A 134 10.15 -23.00 -42.18
CA TYR A 134 8.92 -23.66 -41.69
C TYR A 134 7.65 -22.86 -42.00
N THR A 135 7.75 -21.54 -42.08
CA THR A 135 6.64 -20.68 -42.47
C THR A 135 6.30 -20.87 -43.96
N GLU A 136 7.31 -21.01 -44.82
CA GLU A 136 7.15 -21.23 -46.26
C GLU A 136 6.75 -22.68 -46.62
N HIS A 137 7.17 -23.67 -45.82
CA HIS A 137 6.96 -25.10 -46.06
C HIS A 137 6.06 -25.75 -44.99
N ALA A 138 4.98 -25.08 -44.59
CA ALA A 138 4.10 -25.55 -43.50
C ALA A 138 3.50 -26.95 -43.71
N SER A 139 3.30 -27.38 -44.96
CA SER A 139 2.79 -28.72 -45.32
C SER A 139 3.87 -29.78 -45.49
N ASP A 140 5.13 -29.39 -45.65
CA ASP A 140 6.28 -30.29 -45.83
C ASP A 140 7.45 -29.84 -44.97
N SER A 141 7.36 -30.14 -43.68
CA SER A 141 8.35 -29.77 -42.67
C SER A 141 9.73 -30.40 -42.89
N LEU A 142 9.81 -31.48 -43.69
CA LEU A 142 11.08 -32.15 -43.98
C LEU A 142 11.93 -31.39 -45.01
N ALA A 143 11.32 -30.52 -45.83
CA ALA A 143 12.04 -29.64 -46.73
C ALA A 143 13.03 -28.70 -46.00
N CYS A 144 12.79 -28.45 -44.71
CA CYS A 144 13.61 -27.57 -43.88
C CYS A 144 14.82 -28.24 -43.20
N ALA A 145 15.12 -29.50 -43.52
CA ALA A 145 16.23 -30.24 -42.93
C ALA A 145 17.56 -29.47 -42.98
N ALA A 146 17.89 -28.87 -44.14
CA ALA A 146 19.12 -28.10 -44.30
C ALA A 146 19.20 -26.86 -43.39
N ALA A 147 18.07 -26.16 -43.19
CA ALA A 147 18.02 -25.01 -42.29
C ALA A 147 18.24 -25.44 -40.83
N VAL A 148 17.59 -26.54 -40.42
CA VAL A 148 17.73 -27.11 -39.07
C VAL A 148 19.15 -27.61 -38.81
N GLU A 149 19.78 -28.26 -39.79
CA GLU A 149 21.17 -28.70 -39.69
C GLU A 149 22.13 -27.51 -39.55
N ALA A 150 21.92 -26.44 -40.31
CA ALA A 150 22.72 -25.22 -40.20
C ALA A 150 22.60 -24.57 -38.82
N TYR A 151 21.37 -24.49 -38.28
CA TYR A 151 21.14 -24.00 -36.92
C TYR A 151 21.82 -24.89 -35.87
N GLY A 152 21.67 -26.21 -35.98
CA GLY A 152 22.28 -27.17 -35.07
C GLY A 152 23.81 -27.13 -35.09
N ALA A 153 24.41 -26.97 -36.27
CA ALA A 153 25.86 -26.82 -36.42
C ALA A 153 26.36 -25.54 -35.74
N CYS A 154 25.67 -24.42 -35.97
CA CYS A 154 26.00 -23.16 -35.32
C CYS A 154 25.85 -23.27 -33.79
N ALA A 155 24.75 -23.81 -33.30
CA ALA A 155 24.48 -23.95 -31.87
C ALA A 155 25.55 -24.80 -31.17
N LYS A 156 25.97 -25.90 -31.80
CA LYS A 156 27.06 -26.74 -31.29
C LYS A 156 28.38 -25.98 -31.22
N ALA A 157 28.75 -25.24 -32.26
CA ALA A 157 29.96 -24.44 -32.28
C ALA A 157 29.94 -23.34 -31.20
N ALA A 158 28.83 -22.62 -31.07
CA ALA A 158 28.65 -21.58 -30.05
C ALA A 158 28.74 -22.14 -28.63
N TRP A 159 28.21 -23.34 -28.40
CA TRP A 159 28.30 -24.02 -27.11
C TRP A 159 29.74 -24.43 -26.78
N GLN A 160 30.46 -25.00 -27.74
CA GLN A 160 31.88 -25.34 -27.57
C GLN A 160 32.74 -24.10 -27.26
N GLU A 161 32.48 -22.98 -27.93
CA GLU A 161 33.16 -21.71 -27.67
C GLU A 161 32.79 -21.14 -26.28
N ALA A 162 31.54 -21.28 -25.84
CA ALA A 162 31.15 -20.86 -24.49
C ALA A 162 31.87 -21.70 -23.42
N LEU A 163 31.97 -23.02 -23.61
CA LEU A 163 32.71 -23.90 -22.70
C LEU A 163 34.20 -23.55 -22.64
N SER A 164 34.83 -23.28 -23.78
CA SER A 164 36.26 -22.92 -23.82
C SER A 164 36.53 -21.57 -23.15
N ARG A 165 35.65 -20.57 -23.35
CA ARG A 165 35.72 -19.28 -22.65
C ARG A 165 35.61 -19.42 -21.14
N ASN A 166 34.69 -20.26 -20.66
CA ASN A 166 34.51 -20.48 -19.22
C ASN A 166 35.69 -21.24 -18.60
N ALA A 167 36.32 -22.15 -19.34
CA ALA A 167 37.52 -22.86 -18.88
C ALA A 167 38.78 -21.97 -18.83
N ALA A 168 38.77 -20.85 -19.57
CA ALA A 168 39.87 -19.88 -19.62
C ALA A 168 39.67 -18.67 -18.67
N ALA A 169 38.55 -18.60 -17.95
CA ALA A 169 38.32 -17.57 -16.93
C ALA A 169 39.04 -17.98 -15.63
N PRO A 170 39.91 -17.12 -15.05
CA PRO A 170 40.69 -17.41 -13.85
C PRO A 170 39.85 -17.51 -12.57
#